data_AF-A0A7C2R9D6-F1
#
_entry.id   AF-A0A7C2R9D6-F1
#
_cell.length_a   1.000
_cell.length_b   1.000
_cell.length_c   1.000
_cell.angle_alpha   90.00
_cell.angle_beta   90.00
_cell.angle_gamma   90.00
#
_symmetry.space_group_name_H-M   'P 1'
#
loop_
_entity.id
_entity.type
_entity.pdbx_description
1 polymer ?
#
loop_
_entity_poly.entity_id
_entity_poly.type
_entity_poly.pdbx_seq_one_letter_code
_entity_poly.pdbx_strand_id
1 'polypeptide(L)' 'VGVIVEARHLCMVMRGVEKQHSTAVTSAMLGCFRTDPETRQEFLALAQPPKKG' A
#
# COMPACT_ATOMS: atom_id res chain seq x y z
N VAL A 1 7.18 -14.18 2.84
CA VAL A 1 6.67 -13.08 3.70
C VAL A 1 6.24 -11.95 2.79
N GLY A 2 5.05 -11.39 3.02
CA GLY A 2 4.57 -10.17 2.36
C GLY A 2 4.22 -9.10 3.38
N VAL A 3 4.58 -7.85 3.12
CA VAL A 3 4.28 -6.69 3.97
C VAL A 3 3.68 -5.60 3.10
N ILE A 4 2.60 -4.97 3.58
CA ILE A 4 1.98 -3.79 2.98
C ILE A 4 1.79 -2.75 4.08
N VAL A 5 2.12 -1.50 3.77
CA VAL A 5 1.92 -0.35 4.66
C VAL A 5 1.19 0.74 3.90
N GLU A 6 0.05 1.17 4.43
CA GLU A 6 -0.65 2.39 4.03
C GLU A 6 -0.45 3.46 5.11
N ALA A 7 -0.04 4.65 4.71
CA ALA A 7 0.16 5.77 5.62
C ALA A 7 -0.23 7.12 5.00
N ARG A 8 -0.57 8.07 5.86
CA ARG A 8 -0.70 9.49 5.52
C ARG A 8 0.56 10.23 5.93
N HIS A 9 1.15 10.94 4.99
CA HIS A 9 2.32 11.78 5.25
C HIS A 9 1.86 13.17 5.67
N LEU A 10 1.91 13.46 6.99
CA LEU A 10 1.47 14.76 7.51
C LEU A 10 2.25 15.94 6.93
N CYS A 11 3.51 15.73 6.52
CA CYS A 11 4.27 16.74 5.79
C CYS A 11 3.65 17.12 4.43
N MET A 12 2.86 16.25 3.81
CA MET A 12 2.11 16.54 2.57
C MET A 12 0.71 17.08 2.83
N VAL A 13 0.13 16.76 4.00
CA VAL A 13 -1.24 17.13 4.37
C VAL A 13 -1.29 18.49 5.06
N MET A 14 -0.32 18.81 5.92
CA MET A 14 -0.39 19.97 6.82
C MET A 14 0.61 21.08 6.48
N ARG A 15 1.49 20.84 5.50
CA ARG A 15 2.54 21.77 5.08
C ARG A 15 2.75 21.65 3.56
N GLY A 16 3.28 22.68 2.92
CA GLY A 16 3.69 22.62 1.51
C GLY A 16 2.52 22.38 0.56
N VAL A 17 2.50 21.23 -0.13
CA VAL A 17 1.52 20.89 -1.18
C VAL A 17 0.09 20.70 -0.65
N GLU A 18 -0.10 20.57 0.67
CA GLU A 18 -1.41 20.57 1.37
C GLU A 18 -2.48 19.62 0.79
N LYS A 19 -2.07 18.43 0.33
CA LYS A 19 -2.94 17.43 -0.27
C LYS A 19 -3.67 16.60 0.79
N GLN A 20 -4.83 17.10 1.24
CA GLN A 20 -5.60 16.56 2.39
C GLN A 20 -5.98 15.07 2.32
N HIS A 21 -6.13 14.55 1.11
CA HIS A 21 -6.55 13.17 0.87
C HIS A 21 -5.41 12.29 0.33
N SER A 22 -4.15 12.71 0.48
CA SER A 22 -3.02 11.91 0.04
C SER A 22 -2.74 10.76 1.00
N THR A 23 -2.76 9.53 0.48
CA THR A 23 -2.23 8.33 1.13
C THR A 23 -1.12 7.74 0.26
N ALA A 24 -0.12 7.14 0.92
CA ALA A 24 0.96 6.42 0.27
C ALA A 24 0.89 4.95 0.68
N VAL A 25 1.07 4.06 -0.30
CA VAL A 25 1.10 2.61 -0.10
C VAL A 25 2.47 2.09 -0.53
N THR A 26 3.13 1.34 0.35
CA THR A 26 4.39 0.66 0.06
C THR A 26 4.28 -0.81 0.41
N SER A 27 5.09 -1.65 -0.24
CA SER A 27 5.08 -3.09 0.01
C SER A 27 6.47 -3.69 -0.16
N ALA A 28 6.69 -4.82 0.52
CA ALA A 28 7.89 -5.63 0.40
C ALA A 28 7.50 -7.12 0.39
N MET A 29 7.98 -7.84 -0.63
CA MET A 29 7.68 -9.26 -0.81
C MET A 29 8.95 -10.09 -0.84
N LEU A 30 8.93 -11.23 -0.14
CA LEU A 30 10.02 -12.21 -0.09
C LEU A 30 9.47 -13.63 -0.26
N GLY A 31 10.28 -14.53 -0.80
CA GLY A 31 9.91 -15.93 -1.05
C GLY A 31 8.80 -16.05 -2.10
N CYS A 32 7.87 -16.98 -1.89
CA CYS A 32 6.73 -17.24 -2.80
C CYS A 32 5.92 -15.97 -3.11
N PHE A 33 5.68 -15.08 -2.14
CA PHE A 33 5.00 -13.79 -2.38
C PHE A 33 5.70 -12.88 -3.41
N ARG A 34 7.01 -13.09 -3.64
CA ARG A 34 7.77 -12.36 -4.67
C ARG A 34 7.83 -13.12 -5.98
N THR A 35 8.03 -14.43 -5.92
CA THR A 35 8.36 -15.25 -7.10
C THR A 35 7.16 -15.90 -7.76
N ASP A 36 6.07 -16.14 -7.01
CA ASP A 36 4.83 -16.71 -7.51
C ASP A 36 3.76 -15.61 -7.70
N PRO A 37 3.35 -15.35 -8.96
CA PRO A 37 2.30 -14.38 -9.26
C PRO A 37 0.94 -14.71 -8.66
N GLU A 38 0.53 -15.98 -8.57
CA GLU A 38 -0.79 -16.38 -8.06
C GLU A 38 -0.89 -16.09 -6.56
N THR A 39 0.06 -16.60 -5.77
CA THR A 39 0.18 -16.30 -4.33
C THR A 39 0.22 -14.78 -4.07
N ARG A 40 0.94 -14.01 -4.90
CA ARG A 40 1.00 -12.55 -4.77
C ARG A 40 -0.36 -11.89 -5.05
N GLN A 41 -1.08 -12.36 -6.07
CA GLN A 41 -2.39 -11.81 -6.43
C GLN A 41 -3.42 -12.08 -5.33
N GLU A 42 -3.46 -13.31 -4.79
CA GLU A 42 -4.35 -13.66 -3.68
C GLU A 42 -4.09 -12.75 -2.46
N PHE A 43 -2.81 -12.58 -2.10
CA PHE A 43 -2.42 -11.71 -0.99
C PHE A 43 -2.84 -10.25 -1.21
N LEU A 44 -2.57 -9.69 -2.39
CA LEU A 44 -2.94 -8.32 -2.71
C LEU A 44 -4.46 -8.13 -2.76
N ALA A 45 -5.21 -9.12 -3.23
CA ALA A 45 -6.67 -9.07 -3.25
C ALA A 45 -7.27 -9.00 -1.85
N LEU A 46 -6.70 -9.75 -0.89
CA LEU A 46 -7.13 -9.74 0.51
C LEU A 46 -6.71 -8.46 1.26
N ALA A 47 -5.58 -7.87 0.90
CA ALA A 47 -4.98 -6.76 1.63
C ALA A 47 -5.37 -5.37 1.10
N GLN A 48 -6.06 -5.27 -0.04
CA GLN A 48 -6.51 -3.98 -0.57
C GLN A 48 -7.64 -3.39 0.28
N PRO A 49 -7.48 -2.17 0.84
CA PRO A 49 -8.59 -1.46 1.44
C PRO A 49 -9.60 -1.05 0.36
N PRO A 50 -10.90 -0.91 0.69
CA PRO A 50 -11.92 -0.53 -0.28
C PRO A 50 -11.52 0.80 -0.94
N LYS A 51 -11.59 0.84 -2.28
CA LYS A 51 -11.30 2.06 -3.06
C LYS A 51 -12.19 3.20 -2.55
N LYS A 52 -11.60 4.20 -1.91
CA LYS A 52 -12.27 5.49 -1.68
C LYS A 52 -12.27 6.23 -3.02
N GLY A 53 -13.45 6.28 -3.65
CA GLY A 53 -13.72 7.11 -4.82
C GLY A 53 -13.64 8.60 -4.49
#